data_AF-A0A3C1CJJ1-F1
#
_entry.id   AF-A0A3C1CJJ1-F1
#
_cell.length_a   1.000
_cell.length_b   1.000
_cell.length_c   1.000
_cell.angle_alpha   90.00
_cell.angle_beta   90.00
_cell.angle_gamma   90.00
#
_symmetry.space_group_name_H-M   'P 1'
#
loop_
_entity.id
_entity.type
_entity.pdbx_description
1 polymer ?
#
loop_
_entity_poly.entity_id
_entity_poly.type
_entity_poly.pdbx_seq_one_letter_code
_entity_poly.pdbx_strand_id
1 'polypeptide(L)' 'QPVIVNLQVADRELMRRMIDFCSGVAYALNGKMERVADKVFLVTPSNVKVSAEERQRLQENGLLQP' A
#
# COMPACT_ATOMS: atom_id res chain seq x y z
N GLN A 1 9.86 -4.11 4.67
CA GLN A 1 8.62 -4.89 4.83
C GLN A 1 7.53 -4.22 4.01
N PRO A 2 6.54 -4.95 3.49
CA PRO A 2 5.37 -4.35 2.85
C PRO A 2 4.51 -3.61 3.89
N VAL A 3 3.87 -2.52 3.49
CA VAL A 3 3.04 -1.69 4.39
C VAL A 3 1.69 -1.43 3.73
N ILE A 4 0.59 -1.65 4.48
CA ILE A 4 -0.76 -1.27 4.06
C ILE A 4 -1.07 0.13 4.59
N VAL A 5 -1.52 1.00 3.67
CA VAL A 5 -1.96 2.35 3.96
C VAL A 5 -3.48 2.39 3.75
N ASN A 6 -4.25 2.39 4.84
CA ASN A 6 -5.71 2.51 4.81
C ASN A 6 -6.11 3.99 4.98
N LEU A 7 -6.71 4.57 3.95
CA LEU A 7 -7.17 5.96 3.91
C LEU A 7 -8.70 6.06 3.82
N GLN A 8 -9.45 5.01 4.20
CA GLN A 8 -10.92 4.98 4.07
C GLN A 8 -11.61 6.13 4.80
N VAL A 9 -11.07 6.51 5.97
CA VAL A 9 -11.57 7.61 6.82
C VAL A 9 -10.86 8.94 6.58
N ALA A 10 -9.86 8.98 5.70
CA ALA A 10 -9.16 10.22 5.38
C ALA A 10 -10.05 11.12 4.51
N ASP A 11 -10.02 12.42 4.80
CA ASP A 11 -10.59 13.41 3.90
C ASP A 11 -9.81 13.48 2.58
N ARG A 12 -10.37 14.19 1.60
CA ARG A 12 -9.79 14.28 0.25
C ARG A 12 -8.40 14.91 0.25
N GLU A 13 -8.16 15.91 1.10
CA GLU A 13 -6.89 16.65 1.13
C GLU A 13 -5.79 15.79 1.76
N LEU A 14 -6.07 15.19 2.91
CA LEU A 14 -5.18 14.27 3.59
C LEU A 14 -4.86 13.07 2.71
N MET A 15 -5.87 12.48 2.05
CA MET A 15 -5.66 11.38 1.13
C MET A 15 -4.70 11.79 0.00
N ARG A 16 -4.91 12.95 -0.63
CA ARG A 16 -4.02 13.47 -1.67
C ARG A 16 -2.57 13.58 -1.18
N ARG A 17 -2.37 14.24 -0.02
CA ARG A 17 -1.05 14.45 0.59
C ARG A 17 -0.37 13.14 0.94
N MET A 18 -1.11 12.18 1.49
CA MET A 18 -0.58 10.85 1.83
C MET A 18 -0.16 10.07 0.60
N ILE A 19 -0.96 10.09 -0.47
CA ILE A 19 -0.59 9.45 -1.74
C ILE A 19 0.66 10.10 -2.33
N ASP A 20 0.73 11.43 -2.38
CA ASP A 20 1.90 12.14 -2.92
C ASP A 20 3.16 11.84 -2.09
N PHE A 21 3.05 11.80 -0.77
CA PHE A 21 4.17 11.42 0.12
C PHE A 21 4.61 9.97 -0.07
N CYS A 22 3.69 9.01 0.04
CA CYS A 22 4.02 7.58 -0.06
C CYS A 22 4.54 7.23 -1.45
N SER A 23 3.99 7.80 -2.52
CA SER A 23 4.47 7.58 -3.88
C SER A 23 5.86 8.19 -4.10
N GLY A 24 6.14 9.38 -3.54
CA GLY A 24 7.48 9.96 -3.56
C GLY A 24 8.53 9.11 -2.84
N VAL A 25 8.20 8.59 -1.65
CA VAL A 25 9.08 7.68 -0.90
C VAL A 25 9.29 6.36 -1.64
N ALA A 26 8.21 5.76 -2.16
CA ALA A 26 8.31 4.54 -2.95
C ALA A 26 9.20 4.76 -4.18
N TYR A 27 9.00 5.86 -4.91
CA TYR A 27 9.82 6.21 -6.06
C TYR A 27 11.30 6.37 -5.71
N ALA A 28 11.62 7.12 -4.65
CA ALA A 28 13.00 7.36 -4.21
C ALA A 28 13.74 6.07 -3.79
N LEU A 29 13.00 5.05 -3.36
CA LEU A 29 13.54 3.76 -2.91
C LEU A 29 13.39 2.64 -3.96
N ASN A 30 13.03 2.97 -5.19
CA ASN A 30 12.68 2.02 -6.25
C ASN A 30 11.58 1.00 -5.83
N GLY A 31 10.76 1.37 -4.86
CA GLY A 31 9.62 0.60 -4.39
C GLY A 31 8.42 0.70 -5.34
N LYS A 32 7.37 -0.03 -4.99
CA LYS A 32 6.08 -0.07 -5.69
C LYS A 32 4.97 0.36 -4.74
N MET A 33 4.00 1.08 -5.27
CA MET A 33 2.74 1.36 -4.60
C MET A 33 1.60 0.86 -5.48
N GLU A 34 0.70 0.03 -4.92
CA GLU A 34 -0.44 -0.53 -5.64
C GLU A 34 -1.73 -0.34 -4.84
N ARG A 35 -2.83 0.03 -5.53
CA ARG A 35 -4.15 0.08 -4.90
C ARG A 35 -4.67 -1.34 -4.79
N VAL A 36 -5.15 -1.71 -3.60
CA VAL A 36 -5.56 -3.08 -3.26
C VAL A 36 -7.01 -3.19 -2.78
N ALA A 37 -7.59 -2.07 -2.36
CA ALA A 37 -9.03 -1.89 -2.13
C ALA A 37 -9.38 -0.40 -2.27
N ASP A 38 -10.66 -0.04 -2.12
CA ASP A 38 -11.06 1.36 -2.11
C ASP A 38 -10.35 2.15 -0.99
N LYS A 39 -9.60 3.18 -1.39
CA LYS A 39 -8.74 3.99 -0.51
C LYS A 39 -7.72 3.18 0.32
N VAL A 40 -7.37 1.96 -0.09
CA VAL A 40 -6.33 1.15 0.56
C VAL A 40 -5.22 0.82 -0.43
N PHE A 41 -3.97 1.02 0.00
CA PHE A 41 -2.79 0.90 -0.83
C PHE A 41 -1.73 0.01 -0.16
N LEU A 42 -1.07 -0.82 -0.94
CA LEU A 42 0.10 -1.60 -0.54
C LEU A 42 1.36 -0.90 -1.06
N VAL A 43 2.28 -0.56 -0.14
CA VAL A 43 3.60 -0.02 -0.44
C VAL A 43 4.64 -1.10 -0.19
N THR A 44 5.45 -1.40 -1.20
CA THR A 44 6.48 -2.45 -1.16
C THR A 44 7.84 -1.84 -1.51
N PRO A 45 8.85 -1.90 -0.63
CA PRO A 45 10.21 -1.45 -0.96
C PRO A 45 10.87 -2.37 -2.00
N SER A 46 11.85 -1.84 -2.74
CA SER A 46 12.53 -2.52 -3.88
C SER A 46 13.16 -3.87 -3.55
N ASN A 47 13.61 -4.05 -2.31
CA ASN A 47 14.29 -5.25 -1.84
C ASN A 47 13.33 -6.34 -1.31
N VAL A 48 12.02 -6.09 -1.30
CA VAL A 48 11.02 -7.04 -0.77
C VAL A 48 10.18 -7.58 -1.91
N LYS A 49 10.27 -8.90 -2.14
CA LYS A 49 9.27 -9.61 -2.95
C LYS A 49 8.12 -10.01 -2.03
N VAL A 50 6.91 -9.55 -2.33
CA VAL A 50 5.69 -10.03 -1.65
C VAL A 50 5.38 -11.41 -2.20
N SER A 51 5.60 -12.45 -1.39
CA SER A 51 5.28 -13.83 -1.77
C SER A 51 3.77 -14.04 -1.90
N ALA A 52 3.36 -15.12 -2.56
CA ALA A 52 1.96 -15.51 -2.62
C ALA A 52 1.38 -15.77 -1.22
N GLU A 53 2.17 -16.39 -0.32
CA GLU A 53 1.79 -16.59 1.08
C GLU A 53 1.55 -15.26 1.81
N GLU A 54 2.42 -14.26 1.63
CA GLU A 54 2.23 -12.96 2.28
C GLU A 54 1.01 -12.22 1.72
N ARG A 55 0.73 -12.35 0.41
CA ARG A 55 -0.52 -11.86 -0.18
C ARG A 55 -1.73 -12.56 0.43
N GLN A 56 -1.68 -13.88 0.58
CA GLN A 56 -2.76 -14.66 1.18
C GLN A 56 -3.00 -14.26 2.64
N ARG A 57 -1.94 -14.10 3.44
CA ARG A 57 -2.04 -13.60 4.83
C ARG A 57 -2.70 -12.22 4.89
N LEU A 58 -2.35 -11.32 3.97
CA LEU A 58 -2.96 -9.99 3.92
C LEU A 58 -4.44 -10.04 3.49
N GLN A 59 -4.83 -11.00 2.63
CA GLN A 59 -6.24 -11.27 2.28
C GLN A 59 -7.02 -11.83 3.46
N GLU A 60 -6.46 -12.80 4.20
CA GLU A 60 -7.08 -13.38 5.40
C GLU A 60 -7.35 -12.33 6.48
N ASN A 61 -6.47 -11.33 6.58
CA ASN A 61 -6.63 -10.19 7.49
C ASN A 61 -7.59 -9.09 6.95
N GLY A 62 -8.21 -9.28 5.79
CA GLY A 62 -9.15 -8.34 5.17
C GLY A 62 -8.51 -7.06 4.62
N LEU A 63 -7.18 -7.04 4.45
CA LEU A 63 -6.42 -5.87 3.99
C LEU A 63 -6.20 -5.85 2.47
N LEU A 64 -6.39 -6.98 1.81
CA LEU A 64 -6.38 -7.13 0.35
C LEU A 64 -7.69 -7.73 -0.12
N GLN A 65 -8.26 -7.17 -1.19
CA GLN A 65 -9.37 -7.79 -1.91
C GLN A 65 -8.80 -8.77 -2.95
N PRO A 66 -9.53 -9.87 -3.28
CA PRO A 66 -9.10 -10.83 -4.30
C PRO A 66 -8.96 -10.21 -5.70
#